data_AF-W2KW39-F1
#
_entry.id   AF-W2KW39-F1
#
_cell.length_a   1.000
_cell.length_b   1.000
_cell.length_c   1.000
_cell.angle_alpha   90.00
_cell.angle_beta   90.00
_cell.angle_gamma   90.00
#
_symmetry.space_group_name_H-M   'P 1'
#
loop_
_entity.id
_entity.type
_entity.pdbx_description
1 polymer ?
#
loop_
_entity_poly.entity_id
_entity_poly.type
_entity_poly.pdbx_seq_one_letter_code
_entity_poly.pdbx_strand_id
1 'polypeptide(L)'
;MAPLISEDGDDHSAEGHRVFLDSMLQRDYGKSLYDCLFILGDNCAFNRRLATIAHLPLIGCASRWLNIAVQAYLQFYKDELDTIQNLMRKLRTLNHAAKL
;
A
#
# COMPACT_ATOMS: atom_id res chain seq x y z
N MET A 1 15.76 -8.76 -7.90
CA MET A 1 15.02 -7.94 -6.92
C MET A 1 15.16 -8.63 -5.58
N ALA A 2 15.84 -7.99 -4.62
CA ALA A 2 15.89 -8.49 -3.24
C ALA A 2 14.48 -8.46 -2.64
N PRO A 3 14.11 -9.38 -1.74
CA PRO A 3 12.78 -9.38 -1.17
C PRO A 3 12.59 -8.10 -0.36
N LEU A 4 11.51 -7.36 -0.66
CA LEU A 4 10.93 -6.42 0.28
C LEU A 4 10.24 -7.28 1.35
N ILE A 5 11.00 -7.64 2.39
CA ILE A 5 10.50 -8.23 3.63
C ILE A 5 9.90 -9.63 3.42
N SER A 6 10.72 -10.65 3.65
CA SER A 6 10.26 -12.04 3.65
C SER A 6 11.14 -12.88 4.57
N GLU A 7 11.20 -12.53 5.85
CA GLU A 7 11.55 -13.48 6.90
C GLU A 7 10.36 -13.64 7.88
N ASP A 8 10.06 -14.87 8.27
CA ASP A 8 8.98 -15.20 9.19
C ASP A 8 9.26 -14.54 10.55
N GLY A 9 8.42 -13.56 10.93
CA GLY A 9 8.60 -12.73 12.13
C GLY A 9 8.87 -11.25 11.85
N ASP A 10 8.88 -10.84 10.58
CA ASP A 10 9.14 -9.45 10.19
C ASP A 10 8.06 -8.48 10.68
N ASP A 11 8.54 -7.41 11.31
CA ASP A 11 7.73 -6.32 11.81
C ASP A 11 7.26 -5.42 10.66
N HIS A 12 6.04 -5.66 10.16
CA HIS A 12 5.36 -4.82 9.17
C HIS A 12 4.84 -3.50 9.76
N SER A 13 5.23 -3.14 10.99
CA SER A 13 4.97 -1.81 11.53
C SER A 13 5.72 -0.74 10.75
N ALA A 14 5.28 0.51 10.90
CA ALA A 14 6.01 1.63 10.36
C ALA A 14 7.44 1.72 10.94
N GLU A 15 7.62 1.34 12.20
CA GLU A 15 8.89 1.32 12.90
C GLU A 15 9.88 0.33 12.30
N GLY A 16 9.44 -0.91 12.04
CA GLY A 16 10.24 -1.92 11.34
C GLY A 16 10.64 -1.44 9.94
N HIS A 17 9.68 -0.87 9.20
CA HIS A 17 9.95 -0.29 7.88
C HIS A 17 10.91 0.91 7.91
N ARG A 18 10.85 1.77 8.94
CA ARG A 18 11.79 2.89 9.10
C ARG A 18 13.22 2.37 9.28
N VAL A 19 13.41 1.36 10.13
CA VAL A 19 14.73 0.73 10.38
C VAL A 19 15.26 0.10 9.10
N PHE A 20 14.38 -0.60 8.36
CA PHE A 20 14.74 -1.18 7.07
C PHE A 20 15.18 -0.11 6.07
N LEU A 21 14.42 0.97 5.91
CA LEU A 21 14.75 2.05 4.98
C LEU A 21 16.07 2.73 5.32
N ASP A 22 16.31 3.01 6.60
CA ASP A 22 17.56 3.62 7.06
C ASP A 22 18.77 2.70 6.77
N SER A 23 18.62 1.41 7.06
CA SER A 23 19.65 0.40 6.79
C SER A 23 19.91 0.24 5.29
N MET A 24 18.87 0.21 4.47
CA MET A 24 18.96 0.11 3.02
C MET A 24 19.61 1.36 2.40
N LEU A 25 19.18 2.56 2.81
CA LEU A 25 19.76 3.82 2.32
C LEU A 25 21.25 3.92 2.65
N GLN A 26 21.63 3.51 3.86
CA GLN A 26 23.03 3.58 4.28
C GLN A 26 23.88 2.54 3.53
N ARG A 27 23.40 1.30 3.44
CA ARG A 27 24.12 0.18 2.80
C ARG A 27 24.28 0.39 1.30
N ASP A 28 23.20 0.78 0.62
CA ASP A 28 23.13 0.74 -0.85
C ASP A 28 23.46 2.10 -1.49
N TYR A 29 23.28 3.20 -0.75
CA TYR A 29 23.44 4.56 -1.27
C TYR A 29 24.36 5.45 -0.43
N GLY A 30 24.80 5.01 0.76
CA GLY A 30 25.57 5.84 1.69
C GLY A 30 24.78 7.06 2.18
N LYS A 31 23.45 6.93 2.26
CA LYS A 31 22.50 7.99 2.63
C LYS A 31 21.72 7.62 3.88
N SER A 32 21.17 8.63 4.54
CA SER A 32 20.24 8.47 5.66
C SER A 32 18.83 8.93 5.27
N LEU A 33 17.84 8.60 6.10
CA LEU A 33 16.50 9.18 5.94
C LEU A 33 16.50 10.72 6.02
N TYR A 34 17.48 11.34 6.68
CA TYR A 34 17.61 12.80 6.74
C TYR A 34 18.06 13.43 5.41
N ASP A 35 18.64 12.64 4.49
CA ASP A 35 18.97 13.09 3.14
C ASP A 35 17.74 13.10 2.21
N CYS A 36 16.62 12.51 2.65
CA CYS A 36 15.39 12.47 1.87
C CYS A 36 14.60 13.77 2.07
N LEU A 37 13.93 14.25 1.01
CA LEU A 37 13.11 15.47 1.08
C LEU A 37 11.66 15.19 1.48
N PHE A 38 11.11 14.05 1.05
CA PHE A 38 9.74 13.65 1.30
C PHE A 38 9.54 12.16 1.05
N ILE A 39 8.44 11.62 1.56
CA ILE A 39 7.95 10.28 1.22
C ILE A 39 6.78 10.43 0.25
N LEU A 40 6.78 9.67 -0.84
CA LEU A 40 5.66 9.60 -1.77
C LEU A 40 4.84 8.34 -1.49
N GLY A 41 3.56 8.51 -1.18
CA GLY A 41 2.71 7.39 -0.81
C GLY A 41 1.24 7.75 -0.80
N ASP A 42 0.37 6.75 -0.63
CA ASP A 42 -1.03 7.03 -0.32
C ASP A 42 -1.14 7.59 1.12
N ASN A 43 -2.29 8.19 1.43
CA ASN A 43 -2.53 8.73 2.77
C ASN A 43 -2.99 7.65 3.76
N CYS A 44 -2.58 6.38 3.62
CA CYS A 44 -2.99 5.34 4.56
C CYS A 44 -2.35 5.54 5.94
N ALA A 45 -2.89 4.89 6.98
CA ALA A 45 -2.41 5.05 8.34
C ALA A 45 -0.92 4.68 8.50
N PHE A 46 -0.49 3.63 7.80
CA PHE A 46 0.90 3.18 7.77
C PHE A 46 1.83 4.26 7.18
N ASN A 47 1.53 4.78 5.98
CA ASN A 47 2.36 5.80 5.32
C ASN A 47 2.40 7.11 6.11
N ARG A 48 1.29 7.50 6.72
CA ARG A 48 1.27 8.65 7.64
C ARG A 48 2.16 8.41 8.85
N ARG A 49 2.06 7.22 9.49
CA ARG A 49 2.89 6.89 10.64
C ARG A 49 4.37 6.90 10.27
N LEU A 50 4.73 6.25 9.16
CA LEU A 50 6.09 6.19 8.64
C LEU A 50 6.67 7.58 8.39
N ALA A 51 5.91 8.45 7.71
CA ALA A 51 6.33 9.83 7.48
C ALA A 51 6.54 10.62 8.77
N THR A 52 5.64 10.46 9.74
CA THR A 52 5.78 11.09 11.06
C THR A 52 7.04 10.65 11.79
N ILE A 53 7.32 9.33 11.84
CA ILE A 53 8.51 8.80 12.55
C ILE A 53 9.82 9.02 11.77
N ALA A 54 9.75 9.19 10.45
CA ALA A 54 10.88 9.57 9.62
C ALA A 54 11.14 11.09 9.61
N HIS A 55 10.24 11.88 10.19
CA HIS A 55 10.26 13.35 10.16
C HIS A 55 10.28 13.94 8.74
N LEU A 56 9.61 13.27 7.80
CA LEU A 56 9.53 13.67 6.40
C LEU A 56 8.09 14.04 6.02
N PRO A 57 7.88 15.06 5.17
CA PRO A 57 6.55 15.32 4.64
C PRO A 57 6.08 14.15 3.76
N LEU A 58 4.80 13.79 3.89
CA LEU A 58 4.13 12.81 3.04
C LEU A 58 3.45 13.51 1.86
N ILE A 59 3.92 13.23 0.65
CA ILE A 59 3.30 13.70 -0.58
C ILE A 59 2.36 12.61 -1.10
N GLY A 60 1.10 13.00 -1.26
CA GLY A 60 0.06 12.10 -1.75
C GLY A 60 0.34 11.65 -3.18
N CYS A 61 0.26 10.34 -3.43
CA CYS A 61 0.43 9.78 -4.76
C CYS A 61 -0.73 10.16 -5.70
N ALA A 62 -0.40 10.50 -6.96
CA ALA A 62 -1.37 10.77 -8.03
C ALA A 62 -2.33 9.60 -8.28
N SER A 63 -1.92 8.37 -7.98
CA SER A 63 -2.76 7.18 -8.08
C SER A 63 -4.03 7.28 -7.22
N ARG A 64 -3.97 7.97 -6.08
CA ARG A 64 -5.15 8.20 -5.24
C ARG A 64 -6.18 9.06 -5.97
N TRP A 65 -5.74 10.11 -6.64
CA TRP A 65 -6.60 11.01 -7.41
C TRP A 65 -7.22 10.27 -8.59
N LEU A 66 -6.43 9.47 -9.29
CA LEU A 66 -6.93 8.59 -10.36
C LEU A 66 -7.99 7.62 -9.81
N ASN A 67 -7.73 6.95 -8.68
CA ASN A 67 -8.70 6.03 -8.08
C ASN A 67 -10.00 6.75 -7.69
N ILE A 68 -9.93 7.96 -7.14
CA ILE A 68 -11.13 8.76 -6.83
C ILE A 68 -11.89 9.12 -8.12
N ALA A 69 -11.19 9.55 -9.17
CA ALA A 69 -11.81 9.88 -10.46
C ALA A 69 -12.48 8.65 -11.08
N VAL A 70 -11.82 7.49 -11.04
CA VAL A 70 -12.39 6.22 -11.50
C VAL A 70 -13.61 5.83 -10.66
N GLN A 71 -13.56 5.96 -9.34
CA GLN A 71 -14.71 5.69 -8.47
C GLN A 71 -15.90 6.60 -8.80
N ALA A 72 -15.66 7.89 -9.02
CA ALA A 72 -16.69 8.84 -9.43
C ALA A 72 -17.29 8.47 -10.79
N TYR A 73 -16.46 8.09 -11.76
CA TYR A 73 -16.92 7.60 -13.06
C TYR A 73 -17.74 6.30 -12.94
N LEU A 74 -17.31 5.38 -12.09
CA LEU A 74 -17.98 4.09 -11.91
C LEU A 74 -19.30 4.20 -11.15
N GLN A 75 -19.59 5.32 -10.47
CA GLN A 75 -20.91 5.52 -9.85
C GLN A 75 -22.06 5.47 -10.86
N PHE A 76 -21.83 5.85 -12.12
CA PHE A 76 -22.84 5.74 -13.17
C PHE A 76 -23.24 4.28 -13.50
N TYR A 77 -22.37 3.32 -13.17
CA TYR A 77 -22.55 1.90 -13.47
C TYR A 77 -22.76 1.07 -12.19
N LYS A 78 -23.28 1.71 -11.13
CA LYS A 78 -23.32 1.10 -9.80
C LYS A 78 -24.13 -0.21 -9.78
N ASP A 79 -25.25 -0.26 -10.48
CA ASP A 79 -26.13 -1.43 -10.47
C ASP A 79 -25.52 -2.62 -11.21
N GLU A 80 -24.85 -2.35 -12.33
CA GLU A 80 -24.09 -3.37 -13.08
C GLU A 80 -22.90 -3.88 -12.24
N LEU A 81 -22.18 -2.98 -11.59
CA LEU A 81 -21.06 -3.34 -10.71
C LEU A 81 -21.52 -4.16 -9.52
N ASP A 82 -22.65 -3.82 -8.90
CA ASP A 82 -23.24 -4.59 -7.80
C ASP A 82 -23.65 -5.99 -8.28
N THR A 83 -24.19 -6.11 -9.50
CA THR A 83 -24.51 -7.41 -10.13
C THR A 83 -23.27 -8.26 -10.36
N ILE A 84 -22.21 -7.67 -10.94
CA ILE A 84 -20.92 -8.34 -11.17
C ILE A 84 -20.29 -8.76 -9.84
N GLN A 85 -20.31 -7.88 -8.82
CA GLN A 85 -19.78 -8.19 -7.49
C GLN A 85 -20.51 -9.38 -6.84
N ASN A 86 -21.83 -9.43 -6.95
CA ASN A 86 -22.63 -10.54 -6.44
C ASN A 86 -22.29 -11.86 -7.15
N LEU A 87 -22.12 -11.84 -8.47
CA LEU A 87 -21.69 -13.01 -9.23
C LEU A 87 -20.30 -13.49 -8.79
N MET A 88 -19.33 -12.58 -8.69
CA MET A 88 -17.96 -12.90 -8.25
C MET A 88 -17.95 -13.52 -6.85
N ARG A 89 -18.76 -13.00 -5.92
CA ARG A 89 -18.88 -13.57 -4.56
C ARG A 89 -19.41 -15.00 -4.59
N LYS A 90 -20.47 -15.27 -5.38
CA LYS A 90 -21.04 -16.62 -5.54
C LYS A 90 -20.02 -17.60 -6.10
N LEU A 91 -19.35 -17.23 -7.19
CA LEU A 91 -18.33 -18.07 -7.84
C LEU A 91 -17.15 -18.36 -6.89
N ARG A 92 -16.70 -17.36 -6.13
CA ARG A 92 -15.64 -17.55 -5.13
C ARG A 92 -16.04 -18.59 -4.08
N THR A 93 -17.26 -18.52 -3.56
CA THR A 93 -17.76 -19.49 -2.56
C THR A 93 -17.80 -20.91 -3.14
N LEU A 94 -18.29 -21.08 -4.36
CA LEU A 94 -18.31 -22.39 -5.04
C LEU A 94 -16.90 -22.95 -5.25
N ASN A 95 -15.96 -22.11 -5.68
CA ASN A 95 -14.56 -22.52 -5.84
C ASN A 95 -13.90 -22.95 -4.53
N HIS A 96 -14.26 -22.33 -3.40
CA HIS A 96 -13.79 -22.78 -2.09
C HIS A 96 -14.43 -24.09 -1.67
N ALA A 97 -15.73 -24.27 -1.91
CA ALA A 97 -16.44 -25.51 -1.59
C ALA A 97 -15.91 -26.71 -2.39
N ALA A 98 -15.51 -26.51 -3.64
CA ALA A 98 -14.95 -27.56 -4.51
C ALA A 98 -13.50 -27.96 -4.17
N LYS A 99 -12.81 -27.23 -3.29
CA LYS A 99 -11.45 -27.54 -2.82
C LYS A 99 -11.42 -28.36 -1.53
N LEU A 100 -12.58 -28.57 -0.90
CA LEU A 100 -12.79 -29.48 0.23
C LEU A 100 -13.10 -30.88 -0.28
#